data_AF-A0A149U915-F1
#
_entry.id   AF-A0A149U915-F1
#
_cell.length_a   1.000
_cell.length_b   1.000
_cell.length_c   1.000
_cell.angle_alpha   90.00
_cell.angle_beta   90.00
_cell.angle_gamma   90.00
#
_symmetry.space_group_name_H-M   'P 1'
#
loop_
_entity.id
_entity.type
_entity.pdbx_description
1 polymer ?
#
loop_
_entity_poly.entity_id
_entity_poly.type
_entity_poly.pdbx_seq_one_letter_code
_entity_poly.pdbx_strand_id
1 'polypeptide(L)'
;CFLAGSMIRTPDGDVAVEDIQIGDEVIAFDWRNNKNITRPVVWVGKTRAAVRPELSDDEAGWPVRILKGAIADGVPYKDMLITAEHCLFFKDSFVPVRMLVNGVSILYDKSITSYDYYHVETEQHSVIMADGMLTESYLDTGNRSSFRQEGKIVTLRGAVKSWEGDAGAPLNVARSFVEPLYRALEWRENSASCSHSSAAQPELTTDPDLHLVTETGAIIRPMRQSAQNYNFMLPPETKSVRIVSRASRPSDVIGPFVDDRRFMGVAVGEINLQCAKQHHAITSHLQTEKPAGWQADMGWDGVAWTTGNAELPLGDYLSNGKMGILSLTVRAAGP
;
A
#
# COMPACT_ATOMS: atom_id res chain seq x y z
N CYS A 1 2.19 14.39 -1.81
CA CYS A 1 2.33 15.79 -1.40
C CYS A 1 3.80 16.17 -1.40
N PHE A 2 4.08 17.46 -1.52
CA PHE A 2 5.42 18.02 -1.53
C PHE A 2 5.89 18.35 -0.12
N LEU A 3 7.17 18.19 0.18
CA LEU A 3 7.76 18.74 1.40
C LEU A 3 8.21 20.19 1.15
N ALA A 4 8.46 20.93 2.24
CA ALA A 4 9.01 22.28 2.16
C ALA A 4 10.29 22.32 1.30
N GLY A 5 10.43 23.37 0.48
CA GLY A 5 11.55 23.58 -0.43
C GLY A 5 11.43 22.85 -1.77
N SER A 6 10.36 22.09 -2.02
CA SER A 6 10.02 21.64 -3.38
C SER A 6 9.65 22.83 -4.25
N MET A 7 10.16 22.85 -5.47
CA MET A 7 10.05 24.00 -6.37
C MET A 7 9.02 23.74 -7.47
N ILE A 8 7.88 24.45 -7.44
CA ILE A 8 6.81 24.34 -8.43
C ILE A 8 7.06 25.30 -9.59
N ARG A 9 6.97 24.80 -10.83
CA ARG A 9 7.12 25.62 -12.04
C ARG A 9 5.92 26.55 -12.22
N THR A 10 6.19 27.84 -12.31
CA THR A 10 5.26 28.91 -12.72
C THR A 10 5.72 29.52 -14.05
N PRO A 11 4.90 30.38 -14.69
CA PRO A 11 5.33 31.11 -15.90
C PRO A 11 6.57 31.98 -15.70
N ASP A 12 6.76 32.52 -14.50
CA ASP A 12 7.83 33.47 -14.16
C ASP A 12 9.07 32.81 -13.54
N GLY A 13 9.03 31.51 -13.27
CA GLY A 13 10.14 30.76 -12.69
C GLY A 13 9.70 29.63 -11.78
N ASP A 14 10.63 29.08 -11.02
CA ASP A 14 10.33 28.07 -10.01
C ASP A 14 10.07 28.77 -8.67
N VAL A 15 8.94 28.46 -8.03
CA VAL A 15 8.52 29.02 -6.73
C VAL A 15 8.44 27.91 -5.69
N ALA A 16 8.91 28.15 -4.47
CA ALA A 16 8.86 27.16 -3.40
C ALA A 16 7.39 26.83 -3.06
N VAL A 17 7.08 25.56 -2.84
CA VAL A 17 5.70 25.10 -2.64
C VAL A 17 5.03 25.74 -1.42
N GLU A 18 5.80 26.09 -0.39
CA GLU A 18 5.34 26.81 0.79
C GLU A 18 4.96 28.27 0.52
N ASP A 19 5.41 28.84 -0.59
CA ASP A 19 5.15 30.23 -0.99
C ASP A 19 4.03 30.34 -2.05
N ILE A 20 3.58 29.21 -2.62
CA ILE A 20 2.46 29.19 -3.58
C ILE A 20 1.16 29.59 -2.89
N GLN A 21 0.42 30.50 -3.51
CA GLN A 21 -0.85 31.02 -3.01
C GLN A 21 -2.02 30.71 -3.96
N ILE A 22 -3.24 30.78 -3.42
CA ILE A 22 -4.46 30.71 -4.24
C ILE A 22 -4.46 31.90 -5.20
N GLY A 23 -4.69 31.62 -6.48
CA GLY A 23 -4.66 32.60 -7.56
C GLY A 23 -3.33 32.65 -8.31
N ASP A 24 -2.25 32.07 -7.78
CA ASP A 24 -1.00 31.93 -8.52
C ASP A 24 -1.18 31.03 -9.73
N GLU A 25 -0.36 31.23 -10.74
CA GLU A 25 -0.36 30.44 -11.96
C GLU A 25 0.78 29.41 -11.93
N VAL A 26 0.46 28.15 -12.22
CA VAL A 26 1.44 27.07 -12.36
C VAL A 26 1.46 26.53 -13.79
N ILE A 27 2.60 26.01 -14.22
CA ILE A 27 2.71 25.30 -15.48
C ILE A 27 2.25 23.86 -15.29
N ALA A 28 1.17 23.52 -15.98
CA ALA A 28 0.69 22.16 -16.14
C ALA A 28 1.09 21.61 -17.51
N PHE A 29 1.34 20.30 -17.58
CA PHE A 29 1.63 19.58 -18.81
C PHE A 29 0.36 18.90 -19.33
N ASP A 30 -0.15 19.35 -20.46
CA ASP A 30 -1.22 18.72 -21.22
C ASP A 30 -0.62 17.60 -22.08
N TRP A 31 -0.46 16.43 -21.48
CA TRP A 31 0.16 15.27 -22.09
C TRP A 31 -0.57 14.76 -23.34
N ARG A 32 -1.90 14.96 -23.43
CA ARG A 32 -2.71 14.57 -24.59
C ARG A 32 -2.37 15.38 -25.84
N ASN A 33 -2.01 16.65 -25.65
CA ASN A 33 -1.62 17.56 -26.72
C ASN A 33 -0.11 17.85 -26.74
N ASN A 34 0.66 17.18 -25.88
CA ASN A 34 2.10 17.34 -25.69
C ASN A 34 2.54 18.82 -25.58
N LYS A 35 1.87 19.60 -24.70
CA LYS A 35 2.16 21.03 -24.53
C LYS A 35 2.06 21.47 -23.08
N ASN A 36 2.80 22.52 -22.73
CA ASN A 36 2.62 23.21 -21.46
C ASN A 36 1.45 24.19 -21.55
N ILE A 37 0.64 24.24 -20.50
CA ILE A 37 -0.46 25.18 -20.31
C ILE A 37 -0.37 25.79 -18.93
N THR A 38 -0.85 27.03 -18.80
CA THR A 38 -0.94 27.68 -17.50
C THR A 38 -2.27 27.31 -16.82
N ARG A 39 -2.23 27.00 -15.53
CA ARG A 39 -3.42 26.73 -14.71
C ARG A 39 -3.37 27.53 -13.42
N PRO A 40 -4.49 28.18 -13.02
CA PRO A 40 -4.54 28.85 -11.73
C PRO A 40 -4.62 27.82 -10.60
N VAL A 41 -3.93 28.12 -9.50
CA VAL A 41 -4.03 27.42 -8.24
C VAL A 41 -5.32 27.84 -7.56
N VAL A 42 -6.22 26.88 -7.35
CA VAL A 42 -7.54 27.12 -6.74
C VAL A 42 -7.54 26.81 -5.25
N TRP A 43 -6.57 26.03 -4.79
CA TRP A 43 -6.43 25.67 -3.38
C TRP A 43 -4.99 25.28 -3.04
N VAL A 44 -4.57 25.66 -1.84
CA VAL A 44 -3.33 25.19 -1.22
C VAL A 44 -3.64 24.67 0.18
N GLY A 45 -2.94 23.62 0.59
CA GLY A 45 -3.12 23.00 1.92
C GLY A 45 -1.80 22.68 2.57
N LYS A 46 -1.70 22.91 3.87
CA LYS A 46 -0.54 22.59 4.69
C LYS A 46 -0.95 21.70 5.86
N THR A 47 -0.20 20.61 6.07
CA THR A 47 -0.30 19.75 7.26
C THR A 47 1.09 19.31 7.69
N ARG A 48 1.19 18.83 8.93
CA ARG A 48 2.40 18.24 9.49
C ARG A 48 2.24 16.73 9.61
N ALA A 49 3.26 15.99 9.18
CA ALA A 49 3.37 14.55 9.40
C ALA A 49 4.39 14.25 10.50
N ALA A 50 4.14 13.19 11.26
CA ALA A 50 5.09 12.59 12.19
C ALA A 50 5.19 11.11 11.85
N VAL A 51 6.42 10.60 11.82
CA VAL A 51 6.72 9.22 11.46
C VAL A 51 6.34 8.27 12.58
N ARG A 52 5.86 7.08 12.20
CA ARG A 52 5.53 5.92 13.04
C ARG A 52 6.48 4.77 12.75
N PRO A 53 7.67 4.75 13.36
CA PRO A 53 8.75 3.80 13.02
C PRO A 53 8.42 2.34 13.37
N GLU A 54 7.34 2.08 14.11
CA GLU A 54 6.82 0.74 14.42
C GLU A 54 6.07 0.09 13.25
N LEU A 55 5.68 0.87 12.25
CA LEU A 55 5.03 0.37 11.02
C LEU A 55 6.07 0.05 9.95
N SER A 56 5.62 -0.62 8.89
CA SER A 56 6.46 -0.81 7.70
C SER A 56 6.83 0.54 7.07
N ASP A 57 7.97 0.61 6.37
CA ASP A 57 8.50 1.88 5.86
C ASP A 57 7.49 2.65 4.97
N ASP A 58 6.69 1.92 4.19
CA ASP A 58 5.67 2.46 3.29
C ASP A 58 4.40 2.97 4.00
N GLU A 59 4.20 2.60 5.28
CA GLU A 59 3.04 3.01 6.11
C GLU A 59 3.46 3.89 7.31
N ALA A 60 4.75 3.90 7.62
CA ALA A 60 5.37 4.66 8.71
C ALA A 60 5.33 6.18 8.48
N GLY A 61 5.06 6.63 7.25
CA GLY A 61 5.02 8.06 6.92
C GLY A 61 6.40 8.67 6.73
N TRP A 62 7.42 7.88 6.40
CA TRP A 62 8.70 8.42 5.93
C TRP A 62 8.50 9.17 4.60
N PRO A 63 9.13 10.35 4.41
CA PRO A 63 9.15 10.96 3.10
C PRO A 63 10.03 10.13 2.16
N VAL A 64 9.67 10.10 0.89
CA VAL A 64 10.49 9.53 -0.16
C VAL A 64 11.38 10.61 -0.74
N ARG A 65 12.69 10.37 -0.70
CA ARG A 65 13.72 11.16 -1.37
C ARG A 65 14.02 10.54 -2.72
N ILE A 66 13.90 11.36 -3.76
CA ILE A 66 14.35 11.05 -5.12
C ILE A 66 15.61 11.87 -5.33
N LEU A 67 16.75 11.20 -5.51
CA LEU A 67 18.02 11.88 -5.72
C LEU A 67 18.03 12.65 -7.04
N LYS A 68 18.80 13.74 -7.10
CA LYS A 68 19.06 14.46 -8.35
C LYS A 68 19.45 13.50 -9.48
N GLY A 69 18.76 13.58 -10.61
CA GLY A 69 19.05 12.78 -11.81
C GLY A 69 18.63 11.31 -11.74
N ALA A 70 17.91 10.89 -10.69
CA ALA A 70 17.49 9.51 -10.49
C ALA A 70 16.53 9.00 -11.57
N ILE A 71 15.71 9.87 -12.15
CA ILE A 71 14.68 9.50 -13.12
C ILE A 71 15.21 9.56 -14.56
N ALA A 72 15.88 10.66 -14.90
CA ALA A 72 16.52 10.90 -16.19
C ALA A 72 17.68 11.89 -16.02
N ASP A 73 18.43 12.16 -17.08
CA ASP A 73 19.56 13.11 -16.99
C ASP A 73 19.04 14.49 -16.57
N GLY A 74 19.45 14.93 -15.37
CA GLY A 74 18.99 16.19 -14.78
C GLY A 74 17.55 16.16 -14.23
N VAL A 75 16.92 14.99 -14.06
CA VAL A 75 15.56 14.84 -13.53
C VAL A 75 15.52 13.90 -12.32
N PRO A 76 15.09 14.37 -11.14
CA PRO A 76 14.88 15.79 -10.80
C PRO A 76 16.20 16.58 -10.85
N TYR A 77 16.16 17.90 -11.01
CA TYR A 77 17.39 18.71 -11.13
C TYR A 77 18.09 18.94 -9.79
N LYS A 78 17.41 18.63 -8.69
CA LYS A 78 17.86 18.59 -7.30
C LYS A 78 17.21 17.39 -6.61
N ASP A 79 17.65 17.05 -5.41
CA ASP A 79 16.92 16.09 -4.59
C ASP A 79 15.50 16.58 -4.33
N MET A 80 14.53 15.71 -4.60
CA MET A 80 13.12 15.96 -4.40
C MET A 80 12.62 15.15 -3.20
N LEU A 81 11.80 15.78 -2.36
CA LEU A 81 11.20 15.15 -1.18
C LEU A 81 9.67 15.21 -1.29
N ILE A 82 9.04 14.04 -1.32
CA ILE A 82 7.60 13.90 -1.43
C ILE A 82 7.08 12.79 -0.52
N THR A 83 5.79 12.79 -0.21
CA THR A 83 5.17 11.70 0.55
C THR A 83 5.05 10.44 -0.30
N ALA A 84 5.06 9.26 0.34
CA ALA A 84 5.07 7.94 -0.31
C ALA A 84 3.94 7.70 -1.35
N GLU A 85 2.74 8.21 -1.08
CA GLU A 85 1.58 8.05 -1.99
C GLU A 85 1.51 9.11 -3.10
N HIS A 86 2.46 10.06 -3.15
CA HIS A 86 2.43 11.09 -4.20
C HIS A 86 2.78 10.48 -5.55
N CYS A 87 2.00 10.83 -6.57
CA CYS A 87 2.20 10.28 -7.90
C CYS A 87 3.17 11.11 -8.75
N LEU A 88 4.10 10.38 -9.36
CA LEU A 88 4.93 10.85 -10.47
C LEU A 88 4.27 10.48 -11.79
N PHE A 89 4.48 11.27 -12.83
CA PHE A 89 3.90 11.03 -14.14
C PHE A 89 4.89 10.32 -15.08
N PHE A 90 4.50 9.14 -15.56
CA PHE A 90 5.26 8.31 -16.47
C PHE A 90 4.35 7.76 -17.57
N LYS A 91 4.76 7.90 -18.84
CA LYS A 91 4.09 7.26 -20.00
C LYS A 91 2.56 7.38 -19.90
N ASP A 92 2.07 8.61 -19.79
CA ASP A 92 0.64 8.94 -19.75
C ASP A 92 -0.12 8.46 -18.50
N SER A 93 0.58 8.04 -17.45
CA SER A 93 -0.01 7.52 -16.22
C SER A 93 0.64 8.10 -14.98
N PHE A 94 -0.14 8.20 -13.90
CA PHE A 94 0.35 8.49 -12.56
C PHE A 94 0.77 7.19 -11.86
N VAL A 95 1.93 7.22 -11.21
CA VAL A 95 2.50 6.11 -10.45
C VAL A 95 2.91 6.61 -9.06
N PRO A 96 2.40 6.03 -7.96
CA PRO A 96 2.84 6.38 -6.61
C PRO A 96 4.33 6.13 -6.43
N VAL A 97 5.06 7.11 -5.91
CA VAL A 97 6.52 7.03 -5.79
C VAL A 97 6.99 5.86 -4.91
N ARG A 98 6.21 5.44 -3.90
CA ARG A 98 6.53 4.27 -3.07
C ARG A 98 6.78 3.01 -3.87
N MET A 99 6.11 2.86 -5.03
CA MET A 99 6.25 1.69 -5.89
C MET A 99 7.53 1.70 -6.72
N LEU A 100 8.26 2.82 -6.69
CA LEU A 100 9.51 3.05 -7.41
C LEU A 100 10.71 3.11 -6.45
N VAL A 101 10.51 2.93 -5.14
CA VAL A 101 11.56 2.95 -4.13
C VAL A 101 12.50 1.78 -4.33
N ASN A 102 13.71 2.03 -4.82
CA ASN A 102 14.75 1.02 -5.06
C ASN A 102 15.80 0.97 -3.95
N GLY A 103 15.67 1.82 -2.92
CA GLY A 103 16.58 1.88 -1.78
C GLY A 103 17.93 2.52 -2.06
N VAL A 104 18.14 3.04 -3.28
CA VAL A 104 19.39 3.68 -3.71
C VAL A 104 19.17 5.10 -4.19
N SER A 105 18.55 5.26 -5.37
CA SER A 105 18.30 6.57 -5.98
C SER A 105 16.91 7.11 -5.65
N ILE A 106 16.01 6.22 -5.22
CA ILE A 106 14.69 6.55 -4.68
C ILE A 106 14.56 5.77 -3.38
N LEU A 107 14.49 6.47 -2.24
CA LEU A 107 14.54 5.85 -0.91
C LEU A 107 13.64 6.56 0.11
N TYR A 108 13.19 5.82 1.11
CA TYR A 108 12.60 6.40 2.31
C TYR A 108 13.69 7.11 3.13
N ASP A 109 13.55 8.41 3.33
CA ASP A 109 14.53 9.19 4.09
C ASP A 109 14.27 9.06 5.60
N LYS A 110 14.93 8.08 6.21
CA LYS A 110 14.83 7.79 7.65
C LYS A 110 15.48 8.84 8.55
N SER A 111 16.17 9.84 7.99
CA SER A 111 16.70 10.96 8.78
C SER A 111 15.63 11.99 9.14
N ILE A 112 14.47 11.98 8.45
CA ILE A 112 13.39 12.95 8.64
C ILE A 112 12.23 12.27 9.39
N THR A 113 12.09 12.58 10.68
CA THR A 113 11.06 11.96 11.56
C THR A 113 9.79 12.80 11.71
N SER A 114 9.82 14.06 11.29
CA SER A 114 8.62 14.90 11.16
C SER A 114 8.86 16.00 10.13
N TYR A 115 7.83 16.38 9.39
CA TYR A 115 7.94 17.36 8.32
C TYR A 115 6.60 18.04 8.05
N ASP A 116 6.67 19.26 7.53
CA ASP A 116 5.52 19.94 6.95
C ASP A 116 5.41 19.52 5.48
N TYR A 117 4.18 19.29 5.02
CA TYR A 117 3.92 18.96 3.63
C TYR A 117 2.75 19.78 3.08
N TYR A 118 2.81 19.98 1.77
CA TYR A 118 2.03 20.95 1.04
C TYR A 118 1.30 20.29 -0.13
N HIS A 119 0.09 20.76 -0.37
CA HIS A 119 -0.73 20.42 -1.51
C HIS A 119 -1.00 21.65 -2.36
N VAL A 120 -0.94 21.47 -3.67
CA VAL A 120 -1.29 22.48 -4.67
C VAL A 120 -2.37 21.89 -5.55
N GLU A 121 -3.55 22.48 -5.55
CA GLU A 121 -4.67 22.07 -6.41
C GLU A 121 -4.92 23.11 -7.50
N THR A 122 -5.12 22.61 -8.70
CA THR A 122 -5.56 23.35 -9.87
C THR A 122 -7.04 23.06 -10.12
N GLU A 123 -7.74 23.92 -10.88
CA GLU A 123 -9.18 23.75 -11.17
C GLU A 123 -9.54 22.33 -11.63
N GLN A 124 -8.72 21.78 -12.54
CA GLN A 124 -8.73 20.36 -12.92
C GLN A 124 -7.51 19.69 -12.33
N HIS A 125 -7.63 18.43 -11.90
CA HIS A 125 -6.46 17.64 -11.52
C HIS A 125 -5.51 17.58 -12.72
N SER A 126 -4.25 17.92 -12.52
CA SER A 126 -3.31 18.23 -13.61
C SER A 126 -1.99 17.52 -13.39
N VAL A 127 -1.26 17.30 -14.47
CA VAL A 127 0.18 17.01 -14.40
C VAL A 127 0.89 18.36 -14.24
N ILE A 128 1.59 18.59 -13.13
CA ILE A 128 2.37 19.80 -12.88
C ILE A 128 3.86 19.46 -12.83
N MET A 129 4.73 20.47 -12.83
CA MET A 129 6.17 20.27 -12.75
C MET A 129 6.72 20.76 -11.42
N ALA A 130 7.41 19.87 -10.71
CA ALA A 130 8.04 20.13 -9.43
C ALA A 130 9.48 19.60 -9.42
N ASP A 131 10.45 20.43 -9.05
CA ASP A 131 11.89 20.08 -9.04
C ASP A 131 12.40 19.51 -10.40
N GLY A 132 11.73 19.88 -11.50
CA GLY A 132 11.99 19.39 -12.86
C GLY A 132 11.33 18.06 -13.21
N MET A 133 10.59 17.45 -12.27
CA MET A 133 9.84 16.21 -12.46
C MET A 133 8.36 16.50 -12.74
N LEU A 134 7.74 15.71 -13.63
CA LEU A 134 6.29 15.76 -13.83
C LEU A 134 5.59 14.95 -12.72
N THR A 135 4.65 15.58 -12.03
CA THR A 135 3.92 15.02 -10.90
C THR A 135 2.43 15.31 -11.00
N GLU A 136 1.64 14.70 -10.13
CA GLU A 136 0.25 15.09 -9.93
C GLU A 136 0.13 16.45 -9.22
N SER A 137 -0.96 17.17 -9.48
CA SER A 137 -1.48 18.17 -8.54
C SER A 137 -2.35 17.48 -7.47
N TYR A 138 -2.96 18.21 -6.54
CA TYR A 138 -3.83 17.59 -5.54
C TYR A 138 -5.19 17.22 -6.14
N LEU A 139 -5.64 16.00 -5.86
CA LEU A 139 -6.99 15.52 -6.12
C LEU A 139 -7.74 15.40 -4.79
N ASP A 140 -8.81 16.19 -4.60
CA ASP A 140 -9.64 16.15 -3.39
C ASP A 140 -10.54 14.91 -3.36
N THR A 141 -10.01 13.77 -2.92
CA THR A 141 -10.77 12.53 -2.71
C THR A 141 -11.44 12.50 -1.32
N GLY A 142 -11.74 13.67 -0.74
CA GLY A 142 -12.46 13.81 0.54
C GLY A 142 -11.58 13.95 1.77
N ASN A 143 -10.26 14.03 1.61
CA ASN A 143 -9.28 14.23 2.69
C ASN A 143 -8.99 15.70 3.00
N ARG A 144 -9.57 16.66 2.25
CA ARG A 144 -9.31 18.11 2.42
C ARG A 144 -9.58 18.64 3.83
N SER A 145 -10.48 18.03 4.59
CA SER A 145 -10.82 18.42 5.97
C SER A 145 -9.67 18.24 6.98
N SER A 146 -8.64 17.45 6.64
CA SER A 146 -7.47 17.21 7.48
C SER A 146 -6.38 18.30 7.36
N PHE A 147 -6.61 19.34 6.56
CA PHE A 147 -5.62 20.35 6.21
C PHE A 147 -5.91 21.74 6.78
N ARG A 148 -4.84 22.47 7.13
CA ARG A 148 -4.92 23.91 7.38
C ARG A 148 -4.77 24.65 6.05
N GLN A 149 -5.67 25.59 5.78
CA GLN A 149 -5.60 26.49 4.63
C GLN A 149 -5.17 27.88 5.12
N GLU A 150 -4.09 28.42 4.55
CA GLU A 150 -3.70 29.81 4.79
C GLU A 150 -4.29 30.69 3.68
N GLY A 151 -5.14 31.66 4.04
CA GLY A 151 -5.78 32.59 3.09
C GLY A 151 -7.11 33.16 3.57
N LYS A 152 -7.50 34.35 3.08
CA LYS A 152 -8.75 35.06 3.44
C LYS A 152 -10.01 34.51 2.75
N ILE A 153 -9.90 33.52 1.88
CA ILE A 153 -11.00 32.98 1.08
C ILE A 153 -11.50 31.68 1.72
N VAL A 154 -12.77 31.67 2.13
CA VAL A 154 -13.46 30.45 2.56
C VAL A 154 -13.86 29.69 1.30
N THR A 155 -13.15 28.62 0.95
CA THR A 155 -13.50 27.80 -0.20
C THR A 155 -14.70 26.90 0.14
N LEU A 156 -15.79 27.02 -0.62
CA LEU A 156 -16.93 26.11 -0.57
C LEU A 156 -16.42 24.68 -0.82
N ARG A 157 -16.84 23.71 0.00
CA ARG A 157 -16.49 22.30 -0.15
C ARG A 157 -16.85 21.84 -1.57
N GLY A 158 -15.84 21.49 -2.37
CA GLY A 158 -16.04 20.84 -3.66
C GLY A 158 -16.63 19.43 -3.46
N ALA A 159 -17.20 18.87 -4.53
CA ALA A 159 -17.59 17.46 -4.53
C ALA A 159 -16.35 16.57 -4.32
N VAL A 160 -16.51 15.47 -3.58
CA VAL A 160 -15.47 14.45 -3.43
C VAL A 160 -15.17 13.86 -4.81
N LYS A 161 -13.91 13.97 -5.25
CA LYS A 161 -13.44 13.50 -6.55
C LYS A 161 -13.02 12.03 -6.49
N SER A 162 -12.95 11.40 -7.66
CA SER A 162 -12.48 10.03 -7.86
C SER A 162 -11.34 9.97 -8.87
N TRP A 163 -10.49 8.95 -8.75
CA TRP A 163 -9.42 8.74 -9.72
C TRP A 163 -9.96 8.38 -11.11
N GLU A 164 -11.08 7.68 -11.16
CA GLU A 164 -11.73 7.21 -12.38
C GLU A 164 -12.39 8.36 -13.16
N GLY A 165 -12.98 9.33 -12.47
CA GLY A 165 -13.77 10.41 -13.08
C GLY A 165 -13.02 11.73 -13.26
N ASP A 166 -12.09 12.05 -12.35
CA ASP A 166 -11.62 13.43 -12.18
C ASP A 166 -10.11 13.60 -12.34
N ALA A 167 -9.34 12.52 -12.47
CA ALA A 167 -7.89 12.60 -12.53
C ALA A 167 -7.37 13.13 -13.88
N GLY A 168 -6.32 13.98 -13.83
CA GLY A 168 -5.68 14.54 -15.03
C GLY A 168 -5.00 13.50 -15.92
N ALA A 169 -4.68 12.33 -15.35
CA ALA A 169 -4.18 11.15 -16.03
C ALA A 169 -4.61 9.91 -15.23
N PRO A 170 -4.70 8.71 -15.85
CA PRO A 170 -5.02 7.49 -15.13
C PRO A 170 -3.96 7.14 -14.09
N LEU A 171 -4.40 6.66 -12.92
CA LEU A 171 -3.54 5.99 -11.95
C LEU A 171 -3.23 4.59 -12.46
N ASN A 172 -1.95 4.20 -12.52
CA ASN A 172 -1.54 2.88 -12.97
C ASN A 172 -0.61 2.21 -11.97
N VAL A 173 -1.19 1.29 -11.19
CA VAL A 173 -0.51 0.48 -10.18
C VAL A 173 -0.33 -0.97 -10.63
N ALA A 174 -0.63 -1.29 -11.89
CA ALA A 174 -0.49 -2.65 -12.40
C ALA A 174 0.99 -3.03 -12.46
N ARG A 175 1.34 -4.20 -11.91
CA ARG A 175 2.72 -4.73 -11.92
C ARG A 175 3.32 -4.74 -13.33
N SER A 176 2.53 -5.12 -14.33
CA SER A 176 2.97 -5.16 -15.75
C SER A 176 3.40 -3.79 -16.29
N PHE A 177 2.96 -2.70 -15.68
CA PHE A 177 3.34 -1.34 -16.03
C PHE A 177 4.46 -0.80 -15.13
N VAL A 178 4.34 -1.00 -13.81
CA VAL A 178 5.26 -0.40 -12.82
C VAL A 178 6.59 -1.15 -12.71
N GLU A 179 6.58 -2.49 -12.80
CA GLU A 179 7.82 -3.27 -12.69
C GLU A 179 8.84 -2.90 -13.78
N PRO A 180 8.47 -2.77 -15.08
CA PRO A 180 9.42 -2.28 -16.08
C PRO A 180 9.99 -0.88 -15.80
N LEU A 181 9.20 0.03 -15.22
CA LEU A 181 9.68 1.36 -14.82
C LEU A 181 10.69 1.25 -13.67
N TYR A 182 10.33 0.51 -12.62
CA TYR A 182 11.21 0.23 -11.49
C TYR A 182 12.56 -0.34 -11.96
N ARG A 183 12.53 -1.38 -12.81
CA ARG A 183 13.75 -2.03 -13.32
C ARG A 183 14.63 -1.09 -14.15
N ALA A 184 14.02 -0.19 -14.93
CA ALA A 184 14.77 0.82 -15.68
C ALA A 184 15.49 1.82 -14.75
N LEU A 185 14.83 2.25 -13.67
CA LEU A 185 15.41 3.15 -12.67
C LEU A 185 16.52 2.48 -11.86
N GLU A 186 16.31 1.20 -11.48
CA GLU A 186 17.31 0.36 -10.82
C GLU A 186 18.57 0.17 -11.69
N TRP A 187 18.38 -0.12 -12.99
CA TRP A 187 19.49 -0.31 -13.94
C TRP A 187 20.31 0.95 -14.17
N ARG A 188 19.63 2.11 -14.27
CA ARG A 188 20.26 3.41 -14.49
C ARG A 188 21.32 3.71 -13.42
N GLU A 189 21.02 3.36 -12.18
CA GLU A 189 21.92 3.59 -11.05
C GLU A 189 23.08 2.59 -10.99
N ASN A 190 22.83 1.30 -11.26
CA ASN A 190 23.89 0.29 -11.34
C ASN A 190 24.95 0.63 -12.41
N SER A 191 24.57 1.45 -13.40
CA SER A 191 25.47 1.96 -14.43
C SER A 191 26.26 3.20 -13.98
N ALA A 192 25.85 3.88 -12.91
CA ALA A 192 26.42 5.13 -12.40
C ALA A 192 27.22 4.98 -11.08
N SER A 193 26.92 3.97 -10.26
CA SER A 193 27.48 3.82 -8.90
C SER A 193 27.77 2.36 -8.54
N CYS A 194 29.05 1.97 -8.50
CA CYS A 194 29.51 0.69 -7.93
C CYS A 194 29.81 0.85 -6.43
N SER A 195 28.80 0.80 -5.56
CA SER A 195 28.91 0.30 -4.17
C SER A 195 27.72 0.75 -3.33
N HIS A 196 26.71 -0.09 -3.12
CA HIS A 196 25.89 0.01 -1.92
C HIS A 196 25.64 -1.37 -1.31
N SER A 197 25.83 -1.41 0.01
CA SER A 197 25.67 -2.60 0.84
C SER A 197 24.23 -3.06 0.76
N SER A 198 24.01 -4.23 0.15
CA SER A 198 22.77 -4.97 0.25
C SER A 198 22.42 -5.08 1.73
N ALA A 199 21.33 -4.45 2.16
CA ALA A 199 20.65 -4.88 3.36
C ALA A 199 20.42 -6.41 3.22
N ALA A 200 20.60 -7.16 4.31
CA ALA A 200 20.35 -8.59 4.27
C ALA A 200 18.91 -8.80 3.81
N GLN A 201 18.71 -9.37 2.63
CA GLN A 201 17.38 -9.71 2.18
C GLN A 201 16.82 -10.78 3.12
N PRO A 202 15.56 -10.63 3.58
CA PRO A 202 14.96 -11.64 4.43
C PRO A 202 14.95 -12.99 3.70
N GLU A 203 15.25 -14.07 4.44
CA GLU A 203 15.14 -15.42 3.88
C GLU A 203 13.68 -15.72 3.56
N LEU A 204 13.42 -16.05 2.29
CA LEU A 204 12.09 -16.42 1.82
C LEU A 204 11.86 -17.92 2.05
N THR A 205 10.63 -18.27 2.44
CA THR A 205 10.20 -19.67 2.60
C THR A 205 8.79 -19.86 2.07
N THR A 206 8.53 -21.02 1.49
CA THR A 206 7.19 -21.41 1.01
C THR A 206 6.40 -22.22 2.03
N ASP A 207 7.00 -22.54 3.19
CA ASP A 207 6.32 -23.24 4.28
C ASP A 207 5.44 -22.25 5.07
N PRO A 208 4.11 -22.40 5.07
CA PRO A 208 3.22 -21.51 5.80
C PRO A 208 3.29 -21.70 7.33
N ASP A 209 3.96 -22.74 7.84
CA ASP A 209 3.95 -23.10 9.28
C ASP A 209 2.53 -23.18 9.86
N LEU A 210 1.57 -23.67 9.07
CA LEU A 210 0.16 -23.60 9.43
C LEU A 210 -0.14 -24.43 10.70
N HIS A 211 -0.70 -23.77 11.70
CA HIS A 211 -1.12 -24.38 12.96
C HIS A 211 -2.36 -23.70 13.53
N LEU A 212 -2.95 -24.31 14.55
CA LEU A 212 -4.04 -23.70 15.31
C LEU A 212 -3.56 -23.26 16.68
N VAL A 213 -4.15 -22.19 17.19
CA VAL A 213 -4.00 -21.74 18.58
C VAL A 213 -5.38 -21.72 19.24
N THR A 214 -5.53 -22.41 20.37
CA THR A 214 -6.79 -22.43 21.12
C THR A 214 -6.99 -21.13 21.90
N GLU A 215 -8.18 -20.93 22.47
CA GLU A 215 -8.50 -19.81 23.37
C GLU A 215 -7.57 -19.74 24.60
N THR A 216 -7.00 -20.87 25.01
CA THR A 216 -6.02 -20.96 26.12
C THR A 216 -4.58 -20.69 25.68
N GLY A 217 -4.34 -20.43 24.39
CA GLY A 217 -3.01 -20.24 23.83
C GLY A 217 -2.25 -21.53 23.50
N ALA A 218 -2.89 -22.70 23.59
CA ALA A 218 -2.24 -23.97 23.24
C ALA A 218 -2.10 -24.11 21.72
N ILE A 219 -0.91 -24.52 21.26
CA ILE A 219 -0.61 -24.73 19.85
C ILE A 219 -0.99 -26.17 19.46
N ILE A 220 -1.81 -26.31 18.42
CA ILE A 220 -2.18 -27.59 17.81
C ILE A 220 -1.57 -27.67 16.42
N ARG A 221 -0.64 -28.60 16.25
CA ARG A 221 0.01 -28.91 14.97
C ARG A 221 -0.87 -29.86 14.14
N PRO A 222 -0.79 -29.82 12.80
CA PRO A 222 -1.55 -30.73 11.97
C PRO A 222 -1.11 -32.17 12.24
N MET A 223 -2.06 -33.05 12.54
CA MET A 223 -1.81 -34.49 12.70
C MET A 223 -1.56 -35.16 11.33
N ARG A 224 -2.19 -34.62 10.28
CA ARG A 224 -1.98 -35.05 8.90
C ARG A 224 -2.05 -33.85 7.98
N GLN A 225 -1.06 -33.73 7.10
CA GLN A 225 -1.02 -32.74 6.04
C GLN A 225 -0.82 -33.42 4.68
N SER A 226 -1.56 -32.97 3.68
CA SER A 226 -1.26 -33.18 2.26
C SER A 226 -1.09 -31.82 1.59
N ALA A 227 -0.87 -31.79 0.27
CA ALA A 227 -0.58 -30.55 -0.46
C ALA A 227 -1.61 -29.42 -0.22
N GLN A 228 -2.89 -29.76 -0.01
CA GLN A 228 -3.96 -28.77 0.20
C GLN A 228 -4.80 -29.04 1.46
N ASN A 229 -4.67 -30.19 2.12
CA ASN A 229 -5.56 -30.54 3.24
C ASN A 229 -4.78 -30.67 4.54
N TYR A 230 -5.24 -29.95 5.57
CA TYR A 230 -4.68 -29.98 6.92
C TYR A 230 -5.72 -30.52 7.90
N ASN A 231 -5.33 -31.49 8.72
CA ASN A 231 -6.20 -32.11 9.71
C ASN A 231 -5.64 -31.92 11.11
N PHE A 232 -6.45 -31.39 12.02
CA PHE A 232 -6.08 -31.07 13.38
C PHE A 232 -6.97 -31.84 14.36
N MET A 233 -6.37 -32.42 15.39
CA MET A 233 -7.11 -33.00 16.51
C MET A 233 -7.41 -31.91 17.53
N LEU A 234 -8.69 -31.63 17.79
CA LEU A 234 -9.12 -30.63 18.74
C LEU A 234 -9.53 -31.27 20.07
N PRO A 235 -9.05 -30.72 21.21
CA PRO A 235 -9.47 -31.19 22.52
C PRO A 235 -10.94 -30.84 22.79
N PRO A 236 -11.59 -31.52 23.75
CA PRO A 236 -12.94 -31.18 24.16
C PRO A 236 -13.05 -29.74 24.65
N GLU A 237 -14.27 -29.20 24.61
CA GLU A 237 -14.60 -27.84 25.08
C GLU A 237 -13.89 -26.71 24.29
N THR A 238 -13.29 -27.01 23.13
CA THR A 238 -12.74 -25.98 22.24
C THR A 238 -13.88 -25.26 21.51
N LYS A 239 -14.09 -23.97 21.80
CA LYS A 239 -15.18 -23.17 21.21
C LYS A 239 -14.72 -22.30 20.05
N SER A 240 -13.45 -21.90 20.07
CA SER A 240 -12.81 -21.15 19.00
C SER A 240 -11.35 -21.58 18.84
N VAL A 241 -10.83 -21.44 17.64
CA VAL A 241 -9.40 -21.58 17.35
C VAL A 241 -8.96 -20.41 16.48
N ARG A 242 -7.68 -20.06 16.56
CA ARG A 242 -7.05 -19.16 15.60
C ARG A 242 -6.24 -19.97 14.60
N ILE A 243 -6.49 -19.76 13.31
CA ILE A 243 -5.70 -20.28 12.20
C ILE A 243 -4.49 -19.37 12.04
N VAL A 244 -3.31 -19.88 12.38
CA VAL A 244 -2.05 -19.12 12.38
C VAL A 244 -1.11 -19.68 11.32
N SER A 245 -0.55 -18.77 10.52
CA SER A 245 0.45 -19.09 9.50
C SER A 245 1.49 -17.98 9.44
N ARG A 246 2.64 -18.28 8.84
CA ARG A 246 3.48 -17.22 8.26
C ARG A 246 2.63 -16.40 7.29
N ALA A 247 2.88 -15.10 7.28
CA ALA A 247 2.23 -14.16 6.40
C ALA A 247 3.22 -13.09 5.96
N SER A 248 3.03 -12.62 4.74
CA SER A 248 3.89 -11.65 4.09
C SER A 248 3.03 -10.69 3.26
N ARG A 249 3.58 -9.54 2.90
CA ARG A 249 2.94 -8.63 1.96
C ARG A 249 3.54 -8.88 0.58
N PRO A 250 2.73 -9.01 -0.49
CA PRO A 250 3.25 -9.12 -1.85
C PRO A 250 4.25 -8.02 -2.22
N SER A 251 4.01 -6.78 -1.74
CA SER A 251 4.93 -5.64 -1.88
C SER A 251 6.32 -5.86 -1.26
N ASP A 252 6.44 -6.71 -0.24
CA ASP A 252 7.70 -6.94 0.47
C ASP A 252 8.49 -8.11 -0.15
N VAL A 253 7.79 -9.12 -0.66
CA VAL A 253 8.40 -10.36 -1.16
C VAL A 253 8.68 -10.31 -2.65
N ILE A 254 7.72 -9.79 -3.43
CA ILE A 254 7.87 -9.68 -4.90
C ILE A 254 8.65 -8.41 -5.24
N GLY A 255 8.33 -7.31 -4.56
CA GLY A 255 9.01 -6.03 -4.68
C GLY A 255 8.07 -4.83 -4.59
N PRO A 256 8.62 -3.62 -4.41
CA PRO A 256 7.85 -2.39 -4.17
C PRO A 256 6.91 -2.02 -5.32
N PHE A 257 7.20 -2.49 -6.54
CA PHE A 257 6.37 -2.32 -7.73
C PHE A 257 5.06 -3.13 -7.70
N VAL A 258 4.75 -3.83 -6.61
CA VAL A 258 3.46 -4.48 -6.34
C VAL A 258 2.66 -3.64 -5.35
N ASP A 259 1.45 -3.25 -5.73
CA ASP A 259 0.58 -2.36 -4.96
C ASP A 259 -0.07 -3.03 -3.74
N ASP A 260 -0.21 -4.36 -3.78
CA ASP A 260 -0.84 -5.13 -2.71
C ASP A 260 0.05 -5.21 -1.47
N ARG A 261 -0.32 -4.42 -0.47
CA ARG A 261 0.33 -4.29 0.84
C ARG A 261 -0.38 -5.10 1.94
N ARG A 262 -1.35 -5.94 1.59
CA ARG A 262 -2.07 -6.72 2.59
C ARG A 262 -1.20 -7.87 3.06
N PHE A 263 -1.24 -8.16 4.36
CA PHE A 263 -0.66 -9.40 4.87
C PHE A 263 -1.47 -10.60 4.39
N MET A 264 -0.81 -11.50 3.69
CA MET A 264 -1.39 -12.71 3.11
C MET A 264 -0.87 -13.92 3.88
N GLY A 265 -1.74 -14.57 4.65
CA GLY A 265 -1.43 -15.82 5.34
C GLY A 265 -1.72 -17.02 4.44
N VAL A 266 -2.89 -17.64 4.61
CA VAL A 266 -3.35 -18.76 3.77
C VAL A 266 -4.73 -18.49 3.21
N ALA A 267 -4.97 -18.95 1.99
CA ALA A 267 -6.28 -18.94 1.34
C ALA A 267 -7.05 -20.19 1.75
N VAL A 268 -8.00 -20.05 2.66
CA VAL A 268 -8.77 -21.16 3.22
C VAL A 268 -10.08 -21.30 2.46
N GLY A 269 -10.31 -22.49 1.93
CA GLY A 269 -11.58 -22.91 1.34
C GLY A 269 -12.41 -23.71 2.34
N GLU A 270 -12.80 -24.92 1.99
CA GLU A 270 -13.67 -25.75 2.85
C GLU A 270 -13.07 -26.01 4.24
N ILE A 271 -13.90 -25.81 5.26
CA ILE A 271 -13.62 -26.11 6.66
C ILE A 271 -14.69 -27.08 7.18
N ASN A 272 -14.25 -28.26 7.62
CA ASN A 272 -15.14 -29.30 8.13
C ASN A 272 -14.68 -29.75 9.52
N LEU A 273 -15.61 -29.73 10.48
CA LEU A 273 -15.41 -30.30 11.81
C LEU A 273 -16.13 -31.64 11.90
N GLN A 274 -15.37 -32.71 12.12
CA GLN A 274 -15.92 -34.03 12.43
C GLN A 274 -15.86 -34.26 13.93
N CYS A 275 -16.99 -34.57 14.55
CA CYS A 275 -17.08 -34.89 15.97
C CYS A 275 -18.06 -36.04 16.17
N ALA A 276 -17.64 -37.07 16.91
CA ALA A 276 -18.37 -38.33 17.04
C ALA A 276 -18.74 -38.93 15.67
N LYS A 277 -20.02 -38.96 15.30
CA LYS A 277 -20.52 -39.44 13.99
C LYS A 277 -21.12 -38.32 13.13
N GLN A 278 -20.89 -37.06 13.51
CA GLN A 278 -21.45 -35.88 12.85
C GLN A 278 -20.36 -35.10 12.12
N HIS A 279 -20.76 -34.44 11.03
CA HIS A 279 -19.93 -33.56 10.22
C HIS A 279 -20.59 -32.18 10.20
N HIS A 280 -19.80 -31.14 10.49
CA HIS A 280 -20.25 -29.76 10.52
C HIS A 280 -19.38 -28.92 9.57
N ALA A 281 -20.01 -28.32 8.55
CA ALA A 281 -19.35 -27.34 7.72
C ALA A 281 -19.27 -26.00 8.47
N ILE A 282 -18.08 -25.41 8.56
CA ILE A 282 -17.87 -24.10 9.22
C ILE A 282 -17.66 -23.04 8.14
N THR A 283 -18.65 -22.16 7.96
CA THR A 283 -18.68 -21.17 6.87
C THR A 283 -18.53 -19.73 7.35
N SER A 284 -18.19 -19.50 8.63
CA SER A 284 -18.01 -18.16 9.22
C SER A 284 -17.02 -17.29 8.45
N HIS A 285 -15.96 -17.88 7.90
CA HIS A 285 -14.96 -17.20 7.08
C HIS A 285 -15.49 -16.72 5.70
N LEU A 286 -16.62 -17.26 5.23
CA LEU A 286 -17.26 -16.88 3.96
C LEU A 286 -18.40 -15.87 4.12
N GLN A 287 -18.75 -15.52 5.37
CA GLN A 287 -19.81 -14.54 5.62
C GLN A 287 -19.36 -13.13 5.22
N THR A 288 -20.33 -12.22 5.03
CA THR A 288 -20.05 -10.80 4.76
C THR A 288 -19.28 -10.17 5.92
N GLU A 289 -19.79 -10.38 7.15
CA GLU A 289 -19.09 -10.02 8.39
C GLU A 289 -18.24 -11.22 8.83
N LYS A 290 -16.94 -11.12 8.59
CA LYS A 290 -15.98 -12.19 8.92
C LYS A 290 -15.44 -12.00 10.34
N PRO A 291 -15.04 -13.08 11.02
CA PRO A 291 -14.30 -13.00 12.28
C PRO A 291 -12.98 -12.21 12.15
N ALA A 292 -12.34 -11.89 13.26
CA ALA A 292 -11.11 -11.12 13.26
C ALA A 292 -9.97 -11.86 12.53
N GLY A 293 -9.19 -11.12 11.74
CA GLY A 293 -7.98 -11.64 11.07
C GLY A 293 -8.23 -12.32 9.73
N TRP A 294 -9.46 -12.27 9.20
CA TRP A 294 -9.75 -12.58 7.80
C TRP A 294 -9.69 -11.32 6.94
N GLN A 295 -9.23 -11.46 5.71
CA GLN A 295 -9.24 -10.41 4.71
C GLN A 295 -10.67 -10.16 4.20
N ALA A 296 -10.92 -8.92 3.74
CA ALA A 296 -12.13 -8.63 2.96
C ALA A 296 -12.20 -9.53 1.71
N ASP A 297 -13.40 -9.69 1.15
CA ASP A 297 -13.59 -10.54 -0.02
C ASP A 297 -12.65 -10.13 -1.17
N MET A 298 -11.89 -11.10 -1.67
CA MET A 298 -10.92 -10.93 -2.75
C MET A 298 -11.41 -11.48 -4.09
N GLY A 299 -12.70 -11.84 -4.19
CA GLY A 299 -13.32 -12.36 -5.41
C GLY A 299 -12.97 -13.82 -5.71
N TRP A 300 -12.52 -14.57 -4.70
CA TRP A 300 -12.29 -16.01 -4.83
C TRP A 300 -13.50 -16.76 -4.29
N ASP A 301 -14.27 -17.39 -5.17
CA ASP A 301 -15.49 -18.07 -4.78
C ASP A 301 -15.22 -19.22 -3.80
N GLY A 302 -15.93 -19.22 -2.67
CA GLY A 302 -15.76 -20.20 -1.60
C GLY A 302 -14.40 -20.18 -0.88
N VAL A 303 -13.62 -19.09 -0.98
CA VAL A 303 -12.30 -18.97 -0.34
C VAL A 303 -12.16 -17.63 0.36
N ALA A 304 -11.55 -17.63 1.55
CA ALA A 304 -11.14 -16.41 2.24
C ALA A 304 -9.67 -16.46 2.62
N TRP A 305 -8.98 -15.33 2.50
CA TRP A 305 -7.58 -15.19 2.92
C TRP A 305 -7.49 -14.82 4.39
N THR A 306 -6.59 -15.46 5.13
CA THR A 306 -6.19 -15.01 6.46
C THR A 306 -5.16 -13.87 6.35
N THR A 307 -5.08 -13.04 7.38
CA THR A 307 -4.02 -12.04 7.59
C THR A 307 -2.74 -12.64 8.19
N GLY A 308 -2.67 -13.98 8.31
CA GLY A 308 -1.66 -14.72 9.09
C GLY A 308 -2.15 -15.17 10.46
N ASN A 309 -3.24 -14.58 10.97
CA ASN A 309 -3.81 -14.97 12.25
C ASN A 309 -5.33 -14.73 12.30
N ALA A 310 -6.12 -15.71 11.87
CA ALA A 310 -7.56 -15.58 11.70
C ALA A 310 -8.37 -16.38 12.73
N GLU A 311 -9.41 -15.78 13.29
CA GLU A 311 -10.32 -16.45 14.22
C GLU A 311 -11.31 -17.38 13.50
N LEU A 312 -11.52 -18.57 14.04
CA LEU A 312 -12.49 -19.54 13.54
C LEU A 312 -13.38 -20.01 14.70
N PRO A 313 -14.57 -19.41 14.85
CA PRO A 313 -15.56 -19.88 15.82
C PRO A 313 -16.05 -21.29 15.44
N LEU A 314 -16.02 -22.20 16.41
CA LEU A 314 -16.54 -23.57 16.30
C LEU A 314 -17.87 -23.73 17.04
N GLY A 315 -18.25 -22.80 17.92
CA GLY A 315 -19.45 -22.91 18.74
C GLY A 315 -19.37 -24.07 19.73
N ASP A 316 -20.50 -24.68 20.06
CA ASP A 316 -20.59 -25.69 21.11
C ASP A 316 -20.45 -27.14 20.60
N TYR A 317 -19.99 -27.35 19.36
CA TYR A 317 -19.92 -28.70 18.75
C TYR A 317 -19.06 -29.69 19.55
N LEU A 318 -18.03 -29.21 20.25
CA LEU A 318 -17.08 -30.01 21.03
C LEU A 318 -17.42 -30.04 22.54
N SER A 319 -18.59 -29.56 22.93
CA SER A 319 -19.05 -29.59 24.33
C SER A 319 -19.42 -31.01 24.78
N ASN A 320 -19.45 -31.20 26.11
CA ASN A 320 -19.73 -32.49 26.77
C ASN A 320 -18.62 -33.52 26.54
N GLY A 321 -17.36 -33.09 26.58
CA GLY A 321 -16.21 -34.00 26.52
C GLY A 321 -15.92 -34.58 25.13
N LYS A 322 -16.49 -34.02 24.05
CA LYS A 322 -16.30 -34.53 22.69
C LYS A 322 -15.02 -33.99 22.06
N MET A 323 -14.16 -34.88 21.56
CA MET A 323 -13.05 -34.50 20.68
C MET A 323 -13.53 -34.39 19.22
N GLY A 324 -12.79 -33.63 18.41
CA GLY A 324 -13.09 -33.49 16.99
C GLY A 324 -11.86 -33.38 16.11
N ILE A 325 -12.04 -33.71 14.83
CA ILE A 325 -11.05 -33.52 13.78
C ILE A 325 -11.50 -32.33 12.93
N LEU A 326 -10.72 -31.25 12.95
CA LEU A 326 -10.92 -30.11 12.07
C LEU A 326 -10.09 -30.30 10.80
N SER A 327 -10.76 -30.26 9.65
CA SER A 327 -10.15 -30.35 8.32
C SER A 327 -10.24 -29.01 7.62
N LEU A 328 -9.11 -28.49 7.13
CA LEU A 328 -9.00 -27.24 6.37
C LEU A 328 -8.46 -27.52 4.97
N THR A 329 -9.08 -26.94 3.95
CA THR A 329 -8.53 -26.89 2.59
C THR A 329 -7.80 -25.57 2.37
N VAL A 330 -6.50 -25.62 2.07
CA VAL A 330 -5.66 -24.47 1.73
C VAL A 330 -5.43 -24.45 0.22
N ARG A 331 -5.88 -23.39 -0.44
CA ARG A 331 -5.80 -23.22 -1.90
C ARG A 331 -4.52 -22.51 -2.34
N ALA A 332 -3.99 -21.64 -1.49
CA ALA A 332 -2.76 -20.88 -1.70
C ALA A 332 -2.21 -20.42 -0.34
N ALA A 333 -0.94 -20.05 -0.32
CA ALA A 333 -0.28 -19.38 0.80
C ALA A 333 0.30 -18.04 0.33
N GLY A 334 0.55 -17.13 1.25
CA GLY A 334 1.24 -15.88 0.99
C GLY A 334 2.62 -16.12 0.37
N PRO A 335 3.12 -15.16 -0.42
CA PRO A 335 4.39 -15.29 -1.13
C PRO A 335 5.62 -15.35 -0.22
#